data_AF-A0A382B8A7-F1
#
_entry.id   AF-A0A382B8A7-F1
#
_cell.length_a   1.000
_cell.length_b   1.000
_cell.length_c   1.000
_cell.angle_alpha   90.00
_cell.angle_beta   90.00
_cell.angle_gamma   90.00
#
_symmetry.space_group_name_H-M   'P 1'
#
loop_
_entity.id
_entity.type
_entity.pdbx_description
1 polymer ?
#
loop_
_entity_poly.entity_id
_entity_poly.type
_entity_poly.pdbx_seq_one_letter_code
_entity_poly.pdbx_strand_id
1 'polypeptide(L)' 'MGQAMCRGAAAEGARVVVSARSVDAIEAIAGDINANGGEAIAVKCDVSSNDDCQAIAGA' A
#
# COMPACT_ATOMS: atom_id res chain seq x y z
N MET A 1 -5.40 1.25 11.31
CA MET A 1 -4.41 0.24 11.75
C MET A 1 -3.41 -0.07 10.64
N GLY A 2 -3.83 -0.52 9.44
CA GLY A 2 -2.91 -0.83 8.34
C GLY A 2 -1.96 0.31 7.92
N GLN A 3 -2.44 1.56 7.88
CA GLN A 3 -1.61 2.72 7.53
C GLN A 3 -0.37 2.92 8.43
N ALA A 4 -0.53 2.74 9.75
CA ALA A 4 0.58 2.89 10.68
C ALA A 4 1.64 1.78 10.50
N MET A 5 1.19 0.56 10.19
CA MET A 5 2.08 -0.56 9.88
C MET A 5 2.85 -0.31 8.59
N CYS A 6 2.19 0.20 7.55
CA CYS A 6 2.84 0.54 6.27
C CYS A 6 3.92 1.60 6.46
N ARG A 7 3.63 2.65 7.25
CA ARG A 7 4.61 3.69 7.59
C ARG A 7 5.78 3.14 8.40
N GLY A 8 5.51 2.30 9.40
CA GLY A 8 6.56 1.69 10.22
C GLY A 8 7.48 0.77 9.40
N ALA A 9 6.89 -0.10 8.58
CA ALA A 9 7.65 -0.99 7.70
C ALA A 9 8.50 -0.21 6.69
N ALA A 10 7.94 0.83 6.07
CA ALA A 10 8.68 1.66 5.13
C ALA A 10 9.79 2.48 5.79
N ALA A 11 9.58 2.96 7.02
CA ALA A 11 10.62 3.64 7.80
C ALA A 11 11.79 2.72 8.14
N GLU A 12 11.55 1.41 8.22
CA GLU A 12 12.58 0.38 8.43
C GLU A 12 13.28 -0.04 7.11
N GLY A 13 12.92 0.59 5.98
CA GLY A 13 13.50 0.35 4.66
C GLY A 13 12.79 -0.73 3.85
N ALA A 14 11.63 -1.23 4.31
CA ALA A 14 10.84 -2.17 3.52
C ALA A 14 10.15 -1.45 2.35
N ARG A 15 9.99 -2.18 1.24
CA ARG A 15 9.11 -1.78 0.12
C ARG A 15 7.69 -2.22 0.45
N VAL A 16 6.75 -1.27 0.44
CA VAL A 16 5.39 -1.53 0.94
C VAL A 16 4.35 -1.34 -0.16
N VAL A 17 3.52 -2.36 -0.38
CA VAL A 17 2.32 -2.24 -1.20
C VAL A 17 1.15 -1.87 -0.29
N VAL A 18 0.54 -0.71 -0.54
CA VAL A 18 -0.63 -0.24 0.20
C VAL A 18 -1.86 -0.51 -0.62
N SER A 19 -2.76 -1.36 -0.12
CA SER A 19 -3.97 -1.72 -0.82
C SER A 19 -5.24 -1.50 -0.03
N ALA A 20 -6.26 -1.01 -0.73
CA ALA A 20 -7.62 -0.85 -0.22
C ALA A 20 -8.59 -0.61 -1.38
N ARG A 21 -9.88 -0.58 -1.03
CA ARG A 21 -11.00 -0.26 -1.92
C ARG A 21 -10.99 1.21 -2.39
N SER A 22 -10.50 2.10 -1.52
CA SER A 22 -10.51 3.55 -1.70
C SER A 22 -9.15 4.03 -2.20
N VAL A 23 -9.08 4.38 -3.49
CA VAL A 23 -7.85 4.79 -4.18
C VAL A 23 -7.25 6.06 -3.57
N ASP A 24 -8.05 7.09 -3.34
CA ASP A 24 -7.57 8.36 -2.77
C ASP A 24 -6.88 8.17 -1.42
N ALA A 25 -7.39 7.25 -0.59
CA ALA A 25 -6.82 6.98 0.73
C ALA A 25 -5.46 6.28 0.62
N ILE A 26 -5.30 5.32 -0.29
CA ILE A 26 -4.05 4.58 -0.45
C ILE A 26 -2.98 5.39 -1.19
N GLU A 27 -3.38 6.25 -2.12
CA GLU A 27 -2.46 7.18 -2.79
C GLU A 27 -1.91 8.22 -1.81
N ALA A 28 -2.76 8.76 -0.93
CA ALA A 28 -2.31 9.68 0.12
C ALA A 28 -1.27 9.02 1.06
N ILE A 29 -1.47 7.75 1.41
CA ILE A 29 -0.55 7.00 2.27
C ILE A 29 0.75 6.68 1.54
N ALA A 30 0.68 6.19 0.30
CA ALA A 30 1.87 5.87 -0.48
C ALA A 30 2.69 7.14 -0.76
N GLY A 31 2.03 8.25 -1.11
CA GLY A 31 2.67 9.55 -1.29
C GLY A 31 3.36 10.04 -0.03
N ASP A 32 2.72 9.92 1.13
CA ASP A 32 3.31 10.26 2.43
C ASP A 32 4.54 9.39 2.75
N ILE A 33 4.47 8.07 2.51
CA ILE A 33 5.61 7.17 2.71
C ILE A 33 6.79 7.53 1.78
N ASN A 34 6.51 7.76 0.50
CA ASN A 34 7.52 8.15 -0.49
C ASN A 34 8.15 9.52 -0.15
N ALA A 35 7.36 10.48 0.33
CA ALA A 35 7.85 11.78 0.77
C ALA A 35 8.76 11.70 2.00
N ASN A 36 8.58 10.70 2.86
CA ASN A 36 9.43 10.44 4.01
C ASN A 36 10.67 9.59 3.66
N GLY A 37 10.92 9.31 2.37
CA GLY A 37 12.10 8.58 1.89
C GLY A 37 11.97 7.05 1.91
N GLY A 38 10.77 6.52 2.18
CA GLY A 38 10.46 5.10 1.99
C GLY A 38 10.04 4.79 0.54
N GLU A 39 9.80 3.52 0.24
CA GLU A 39 9.25 3.08 -1.06
C GLU A 39 7.87 2.46 -0.84
N ALA A 40 6.84 3.09 -1.40
CA ALA A 40 5.48 2.57 -1.39
C ALA A 40 4.75 2.72 -2.73
N ILE A 41 3.97 1.70 -3.07
CA ILE A 41 3.05 1.72 -4.22
C ILE A 41 1.61 1.53 -3.75
N ALA A 42 0.69 2.28 -4.35
CA ALA A 42 -0.74 2.16 -4.09
C ALA A 42 -1.37 1.24 -5.13
N VAL A 43 -1.96 0.12 -4.68
CA VAL A 43 -2.66 -0.83 -5.55
C VAL A 43 -4.09 -0.96 -5.05
N LYS A 44 -5.05 -0.54 -5.88
CA LYS A 44 -6.46 -0.76 -5.57
C LYS A 44 -6.69 -2.26 -5.47
N CYS A 45 -7.27 -2.71 -4.35
CA CYS A 45 -7.64 -4.10 -4.20
C CYS A 45 -8.92 -4.29 -3.40
N ASP A 46 -9.82 -5.13 -3.93
CA ASP A 46 -10.96 -5.66 -3.18
C ASP A 46 -10.74 -7.14 -2.82
N VAL A 47 -10.56 -7.41 -1.53
CA VAL A 47 -10.29 -8.76 -0.99
C VAL A 47 -11.42 -9.77 -1.20
N SER A 48 -12.62 -9.31 -1.59
CA SER A 48 -13.74 -10.19 -1.92
C SER A 48 -13.60 -10.78 -3.34
N SER A 49 -12.75 -10.16 -4.17
CA SER A 49 -12.46 -10.62 -5.53
C SER A 49 -11.15 -11.41 -5.55
N ASN A 50 -11.25 -12.70 -5.87
CA ASN A 50 -10.06 -13.57 -5.93
C ASN A 50 -9.06 -13.12 -7.02
N ASP A 51 -9.59 -12.60 -8.13
CA ASP A 51 -8.81 -12.03 -9.23
C ASP A 51 -7.95 -10.85 -8.76
N ASP A 52 -8.54 -9.98 -7.96
CA ASP A 52 -7.88 -8.80 -7.41
C ASP A 52 -6.79 -9.18 -6.38
N CYS A 53 -7.09 -10.19 -5.55
CA CYS A 53 -6.09 -10.81 -4.67
C CYS A 53 -4.92 -11.46 -5.42
N GLN A 54 -5.14 -12.01 -6.61
CA GLN A 54 -4.05 -12.55 -7.43
C GLN A 54 -3.24 -11.43 -8.09
N ALA A 55 -3.90 -10.39 -8.59
CA ALA A 55 -3.26 -9.25 -9.21
C ALA A 55 -2.29 -8.54 -8.26
N ILE A 56 -2.69 -8.32 -7.00
CA ILE A 56 -1.83 -7.69 -6.00
C ILE A 56 -0.65 -8.58 -5.56
N ALA A 57 -0.80 -9.90 -5.58
CA ALA A 57 0.28 -10.81 -5.20
C ALA A 57 1.44 -10.84 -6.23
N GLY A 58 1.19 -10.38 -7.46
CA GLY A 58 2.19 -10.28 -8.52
C GLY A 58 2.76 -8.87 -8.74
N ALA A 59 2.31 -7.88 -7.97
CA ALA A 59 2.75 -6.47 -8.04
C ALA A 59 4.03 -6.23 -7.23
#